data_AF-A0A960TST9-F1
#
_entry.id   AF-A0A960TST9-F1
#
_cell.length_a   1.000
_cell.length_b   1.000
_cell.length_c   1.000
_cell.angle_alpha   90.00
_cell.angle_beta   90.00
_cell.angle_gamma   90.00
#
_symmetry.space_group_name_H-M   'P 1'
#
loop_
_entity.id
_entity.type
_entity.pdbx_description
1 polymer ?
#
loop_
_entity_poly.entity_id
_entity_poly.type
_entity_poly.pdbx_seq_one_letter_code
_entity_poly.pdbx_strand_id
1 'polypeptide(L)'
;MPQVRTGLDRLLHEGHPLLTGRRAGLLCHPASVDARLRHAAALLHADPRWELRAFFGPQHGIRGETQDNMIEWEGFRDPATGLPVHSLYGAHRKPTQEMLRGLDVLVVDLQDVGARYYTFIWTVLLCLEACAEAQVDVLVLDRPNPLGDAREGNVGDPAYRSFVGLAPVPMRHGLTVGQMARWCVAHFRLDVELAVLGARGGRPSDTHPATGLPWVLPSPNMPTWDTALVYPGMCLLEGTSASEGRGTTRPFEIFGLPGLDADALVARLADRGLPGVVFRPLHFQPTFQKHAGALCGGAQIHVTDADAFRPVRTAVEILAALLALAPETFAWNPPPYEYETEKLPIDILAGGPELREALAAGADPAELCAAWDEQAADFARDLDPAVFADD
;
A
#
# COMPACT_ATOMS: atom_id res chain seq x y z
N MET A 1 2.50 16.52 22.04
CA MET A 1 1.99 15.18 22.39
C MET A 1 3.19 14.23 22.39
N PRO A 2 3.22 13.17 23.23
CA PRO A 2 4.31 12.20 23.14
C PRO A 2 4.29 11.56 21.74
N GLN A 3 5.48 11.48 21.12
CA GLN A 3 5.65 10.87 19.80
C GLN A 3 5.33 9.37 19.88
N VAL A 4 4.58 8.85 18.91
CA VAL A 4 4.35 7.41 18.78
C VAL A 4 5.69 6.69 18.69
N ARG A 5 5.83 5.56 19.38
CA ARG A 5 6.98 4.66 19.27
C ARG A 5 6.60 3.48 18.39
N THR A 6 7.27 3.32 17.26
CA THR A 6 7.06 2.19 16.34
C THR A 6 7.52 0.87 16.97
N GLY A 7 7.16 -0.26 16.37
CA GLY A 7 7.70 -1.56 16.75
C GLY A 7 9.24 -1.59 16.71
N LEU A 8 9.86 -0.89 15.76
CA LEU A 8 11.31 -0.74 15.70
C LEU A 8 11.86 0.05 16.90
N ASP A 9 11.27 1.20 17.24
CA ASP A 9 11.70 1.99 18.40
C ASP A 9 11.58 1.18 19.70
N ARG A 10 10.49 0.40 19.82
CA ARG A 10 10.28 -0.51 20.96
C ARG A 10 11.31 -1.62 20.99
N LEU A 11 11.58 -2.29 19.86
CA LEU A 11 12.56 -3.38 19.80
C LEU A 11 13.94 -2.90 20.24
N LEU A 12 14.36 -1.73 19.78
CA LEU A 12 15.67 -1.17 20.13
C LEU A 12 15.78 -0.86 21.63
N HIS A 13 14.68 -0.43 22.26
CA HIS A 13 14.67 -0.08 23.67
C HIS A 13 14.47 -1.28 24.60
N GLU A 14 13.48 -2.12 24.30
CA GLU A 14 12.95 -3.17 25.18
C GLU A 14 13.54 -4.55 24.81
N GLY A 15 13.94 -4.75 23.55
CA GLY A 15 14.26 -6.07 22.99
C GLY A 15 13.01 -6.92 22.75
N HIS A 16 13.20 -8.16 22.30
CA HIS A 16 12.12 -9.14 22.17
C HIS A 16 12.63 -10.56 22.44
N PRO A 17 11.95 -11.38 23.26
CA PRO A 17 12.41 -12.75 23.57
C PRO A 17 12.62 -13.62 22.35
N LEU A 18 11.77 -13.48 21.32
CA LEU A 18 11.84 -14.24 20.06
C LEU A 18 13.16 -14.05 19.29
N LEU A 19 13.97 -13.04 19.60
CA LEU A 19 15.25 -12.80 18.92
C LEU A 19 16.47 -13.24 19.75
N THR A 20 16.28 -13.62 21.02
CA THR A 20 17.40 -13.91 21.92
C THR A 20 18.13 -15.19 21.51
N GLY A 21 19.37 -15.06 21.05
CA GLY A 21 20.20 -16.20 20.60
C GLY A 21 19.71 -16.84 19.29
N ARG A 22 18.89 -16.14 18.51
CA ARG A 22 18.27 -16.64 17.28
C ARG A 22 18.77 -15.88 16.05
N ARG A 23 18.90 -16.61 14.95
CA ARG A 23 19.36 -16.09 13.65
C ARG A 23 18.19 -15.43 12.94
N ALA A 24 18.32 -14.14 12.67
CA ALA A 24 17.24 -13.33 12.14
C ALA A 24 17.48 -12.95 10.67
N GLY A 25 16.43 -13.04 9.85
CA GLY A 25 16.31 -12.29 8.61
C GLY A 25 15.57 -10.98 8.85
N LEU A 26 15.78 -9.96 8.02
CA LEU A 26 15.04 -8.70 8.09
C LEU A 26 14.42 -8.34 6.74
N LEU A 27 13.08 -8.31 6.69
CA LEU A 27 12.30 -7.68 5.62
C LEU A 27 12.17 -6.19 5.92
N CYS A 28 12.78 -5.34 5.09
CA CYS A 28 12.79 -3.89 5.26
C CYS A 28 12.80 -3.14 3.92
N HIS A 29 12.58 -1.84 3.97
CA HIS A 29 12.63 -0.92 2.83
C HIS A 29 13.08 0.47 3.33
N PRO A 30 13.23 1.48 2.45
CA PRO A 30 13.76 2.79 2.85
C PRO A 30 13.08 3.47 4.05
N ALA A 31 11.77 3.29 4.26
CA ALA A 31 11.04 3.89 5.38
C ALA A 31 11.08 3.04 6.67
N SER A 32 11.82 1.93 6.67
CA SER A 32 12.15 1.14 7.87
C SER A 32 13.17 1.89 8.73
N VAL A 33 12.77 3.01 9.31
CA VAL A 33 13.62 3.89 10.12
C VAL A 33 13.08 4.08 11.53
N ASP A 34 13.98 4.38 12.47
CA ASP A 34 13.62 4.81 13.83
C ASP A 34 13.19 6.29 13.86
N ALA A 35 12.78 6.77 15.04
CA ALA A 35 12.41 8.17 15.24
C ALA A 35 13.52 9.20 14.91
N ARG A 36 14.77 8.75 14.67
CA ARG A 36 15.93 9.57 14.30
C ARG A 36 16.36 9.36 12.85
N LEU A 37 15.52 8.74 12.01
CA LEU A 37 15.78 8.47 10.60
C LEU A 37 16.97 7.54 10.35
N ARG A 38 17.30 6.68 11.33
CA ARG A 38 18.33 5.65 11.17
C ARG A 38 17.67 4.36 10.69
N HIS A 39 18.21 3.77 9.63
CA HIS A 39 17.63 2.60 8.99
C HIS A 39 17.75 1.33 9.84
N ALA A 40 16.68 0.52 9.89
CA ALA A 40 16.57 -0.70 10.66
C ALA A 40 17.72 -1.68 10.38
N ALA A 41 18.07 -1.87 9.11
CA ALA A 41 19.19 -2.75 8.73
C ALA A 41 20.51 -2.38 9.42
N ALA A 42 20.85 -1.08 9.49
CA ALA A 42 22.07 -0.62 10.14
C ALA A 42 21.97 -0.73 11.66
N LEU A 43 20.82 -0.38 12.23
CA LEU A 43 20.57 -0.41 13.67
C LEU A 43 20.63 -1.83 14.24
N LEU A 44 19.91 -2.75 13.59
CA LEU A 44 19.80 -4.13 14.05
C LEU A 44 21.09 -4.92 13.78
N HIS A 45 21.84 -4.60 12.72
CA HIS A 45 23.14 -5.22 12.47
C HIS A 45 24.22 -4.79 13.49
N ALA A 46 24.18 -3.52 13.91
CA ALA A 46 25.15 -2.98 14.87
C ALA A 46 24.90 -3.40 16.33
N ASP A 47 23.72 -3.92 16.63
CA ASP A 47 23.31 -4.30 17.98
C ASP A 47 23.66 -5.77 18.26
N PRO A 48 24.62 -6.05 19.19
CA PRO A 48 25.11 -7.41 19.43
C PRO A 48 24.08 -8.35 20.06
N ARG A 49 22.91 -7.83 20.45
CA ARG A 49 21.79 -8.67 20.90
C ARG A 49 21.20 -9.49 19.76
N TRP A 50 21.38 -9.07 18.51
CA TRP A 50 20.74 -9.65 17.34
C TRP A 50 21.74 -10.30 16.41
N GLU A 51 21.39 -11.46 15.86
CA GLU A 51 22.21 -12.17 14.89
C GLU A 51 21.58 -12.10 13.50
N LEU A 52 21.73 -10.96 12.82
CA LEU A 52 21.23 -10.80 11.45
C LEU A 52 22.04 -11.65 10.45
N ARG A 53 21.33 -12.38 9.59
CA ARG A 53 21.92 -13.28 8.59
C ARG A 53 21.56 -12.94 7.14
N ALA A 54 20.44 -12.25 6.90
CA ALA A 54 20.01 -11.86 5.56
C ALA A 54 19.04 -10.67 5.60
N PHE A 55 18.96 -9.94 4.49
CA PHE A 55 17.94 -8.93 4.23
C PHE A 55 17.01 -9.38 3.11
N PHE A 56 15.77 -8.92 3.17
CA PHE A 56 14.74 -9.13 2.17
C PHE A 56 14.15 -7.76 1.81
N GLY A 57 14.05 -7.45 0.53
CA GLY A 57 13.41 -6.22 0.05
C GLY A 57 12.10 -6.53 -0.68
N PRO A 58 11.05 -5.72 -0.52
CA PRO A 58 9.81 -5.85 -1.27
C PRO A 58 9.94 -5.20 -2.66
N GLN A 59 8.81 -4.80 -3.26
CA GLN A 59 8.79 -3.89 -4.41
C GLN A 59 9.59 -2.61 -4.07
N HIS A 60 10.45 -2.17 -4.99
CA HIS A 60 11.43 -1.08 -4.83
C HIS A 60 12.65 -1.34 -3.92
N GLY A 61 12.76 -2.55 -3.35
CA GLY A 61 13.94 -3.01 -2.64
C GLY A 61 14.20 -2.37 -1.28
N ILE A 62 15.43 -2.57 -0.77
CA ILE A 62 15.77 -2.16 0.60
C ILE A 62 16.27 -0.70 0.67
N ARG A 63 16.68 -0.11 -0.46
CA ARG A 63 17.26 1.24 -0.55
C ARG A 63 16.54 2.13 -1.57
N GLY A 64 15.46 1.65 -2.20
CA GLY A 64 14.73 2.41 -3.22
C GLY A 64 15.37 2.23 -4.60
N GLU A 65 15.77 1.00 -4.91
CA GLU A 65 16.54 0.62 -6.10
C GLU A 65 15.85 0.97 -7.42
N THR A 66 14.52 1.09 -7.42
CA THR A 66 13.72 1.30 -8.63
C THR A 66 12.81 2.50 -8.50
N GLN A 67 12.67 3.27 -9.58
CA GLN A 67 11.91 4.53 -9.59
C GLN A 67 10.39 4.37 -9.71
N ASP A 68 9.90 3.23 -10.18
CA ASP A 68 8.49 3.10 -10.56
C ASP A 68 7.93 1.69 -10.32
N ASN A 69 6.60 1.55 -10.38
CA ASN A 69 5.95 0.25 -10.33
C ASN A 69 6.33 -0.59 -11.56
N MET A 70 6.25 -1.92 -11.44
CA MET A 70 6.63 -2.88 -12.49
C MET A 70 8.09 -2.81 -12.97
N ILE A 71 8.98 -2.12 -12.24
CA ILE A 71 10.42 -2.19 -12.44
C ILE A 71 11.01 -3.19 -11.45
N GLU A 72 11.60 -4.26 -11.98
CA GLU A 72 12.23 -5.32 -11.18
C GLU A 72 13.62 -4.91 -10.67
N TRP A 73 14.07 -5.56 -9.61
CA TRP A 73 15.43 -5.41 -9.08
C TRP A 73 15.97 -6.77 -8.60
N GLU A 74 17.29 -6.89 -8.60
CA GLU A 74 17.99 -8.12 -8.22
C GLU A 74 18.63 -8.02 -6.84
N GLY A 75 18.72 -9.15 -6.15
CA GLY A 75 19.45 -9.25 -4.89
C GLY A 75 20.94 -8.96 -5.05
N PHE A 76 21.59 -8.57 -3.96
CA PHE A 76 23.02 -8.25 -3.94
C PHE A 76 23.65 -8.61 -2.60
N ARG A 77 24.98 -8.45 -2.46
CA ARG A 77 25.64 -8.49 -1.15
C ARG A 77 25.75 -7.09 -0.60
N ASP A 78 25.17 -6.86 0.57
CA ASP A 78 25.22 -5.56 1.21
C ASP A 78 26.68 -5.20 1.55
N PRO A 79 27.23 -4.09 1.02
CA PRO A 79 28.64 -3.78 1.18
C PRO A 79 29.02 -3.34 2.61
N ALA A 80 28.05 -2.91 3.43
CA ALA A 80 28.31 -2.45 4.79
C ALA A 80 28.38 -3.62 5.79
N THR A 81 27.58 -4.66 5.57
CA THR A 81 27.40 -5.79 6.49
C THR A 81 27.95 -7.11 5.94
N GLY A 82 28.15 -7.22 4.62
CA GLY A 82 28.52 -8.46 3.92
C GLY A 82 27.36 -9.47 3.76
N LEU A 83 26.19 -9.16 4.31
CA LEU A 83 25.02 -10.05 4.30
C LEU A 83 24.34 -10.08 2.92
N PRO A 84 23.72 -11.22 2.55
CA PRO A 84 22.92 -11.29 1.34
C PRO A 84 21.65 -10.43 1.48
N VAL A 85 21.28 -9.77 0.39
CA VAL A 85 20.03 -9.06 0.19
C VAL A 85 19.25 -9.80 -0.88
N HIS A 86 18.06 -10.29 -0.54
CA HIS A 86 17.18 -11.01 -1.45
C HIS A 86 16.07 -10.12 -1.97
N SER A 87 15.80 -10.18 -3.27
CA SER A 87 14.66 -9.50 -3.88
C SER A 87 13.41 -10.36 -3.79
N LEU A 88 12.35 -9.77 -3.22
CA LEU A 88 10.99 -10.32 -3.20
C LEU A 88 10.08 -9.60 -4.22
N TYR A 89 10.68 -9.16 -5.33
CA TYR A 89 9.98 -8.66 -6.51
C TYR A 89 10.68 -9.18 -7.78
N GLY A 90 9.93 -9.40 -8.88
CA GLY A 90 10.50 -9.99 -10.09
C GLY A 90 10.60 -11.51 -10.07
N ALA A 91 11.79 -12.09 -10.01
CA ALA A 91 11.95 -13.56 -10.08
C ALA A 91 11.21 -14.29 -8.94
N HIS A 92 11.24 -13.71 -7.74
CA HIS A 92 10.61 -14.26 -6.54
C HIS A 92 9.79 -13.17 -5.86
N ARG A 93 8.53 -13.46 -5.50
CA ARG A 93 7.70 -12.59 -4.63
C ARG A 93 7.52 -13.19 -3.23
N LYS A 94 7.58 -14.52 -3.17
CA LYS A 94 7.60 -15.33 -1.96
C LYS A 94 9.05 -15.76 -1.69
N PRO A 95 9.56 -15.63 -0.44
CA PRO A 95 10.87 -16.15 -0.10
C PRO A 95 10.99 -17.63 -0.46
N THR A 96 12.14 -18.03 -1.01
CA THR A 96 12.40 -19.45 -1.26
C THR A 96 12.91 -20.13 0.01
N GLN A 97 12.77 -21.45 0.08
CA GLN A 97 13.34 -22.27 1.16
C GLN A 97 14.86 -22.09 1.30
N GLU A 98 15.56 -21.77 0.21
CA GLU A 98 16.99 -21.47 0.25
C GLU A 98 17.27 -20.12 0.91
N MET A 99 16.48 -19.09 0.62
CA MET A 99 16.65 -17.77 1.24
C MET A 99 16.38 -17.80 2.75
N LEU A 100 15.45 -18.66 3.20
CA LEU A 100 15.12 -18.83 4.61
C LEU A 100 16.05 -19.81 5.35
N ARG A 101 16.93 -20.52 4.63
CA ARG A 101 17.77 -21.58 5.22
C ARG A 101 18.68 -21.03 6.30
N GLY A 102 18.55 -21.57 7.51
CA GLY A 102 19.38 -21.20 8.66
C GLY A 102 18.94 -19.91 9.35
N LEU A 103 17.77 -19.37 9.00
CA LEU A 103 17.07 -18.39 9.83
C LEU A 103 16.20 -19.15 10.84
N ASP A 104 16.12 -18.61 12.05
CA ASP A 104 15.16 -19.07 13.05
C ASP A 104 13.94 -18.14 13.10
N VAL A 105 14.09 -16.87 12.71
CA VAL A 105 13.03 -15.87 12.74
C VAL A 105 13.18 -14.88 11.57
N LEU A 106 12.06 -14.49 10.95
CA LEU A 106 11.98 -13.39 10.00
C LEU A 106 11.37 -12.17 10.69
N VAL A 107 12.14 -11.09 10.79
CA VAL A 107 11.68 -9.80 11.30
C VAL A 107 11.12 -8.99 10.14
N VAL A 108 9.92 -8.44 10.30
CA VAL A 108 9.23 -7.60 9.31
C VAL A 108 9.13 -6.18 9.86
N ASP A 109 9.70 -5.21 9.14
CA ASP A 109 9.56 -3.79 9.46
C ASP A 109 9.25 -3.02 8.17
N LEU A 110 7.97 -2.77 7.89
CA LEU A 110 7.53 -2.04 6.70
C LEU A 110 6.49 -0.96 7.06
N GLN A 111 6.72 0.27 6.60
CA GLN A 111 5.68 1.29 6.49
C GLN A 111 4.80 1.04 5.25
N ASP A 112 3.55 0.63 5.46
CA ASP A 112 2.51 0.55 4.43
C ASP A 112 1.73 1.89 4.32
N VAL A 113 0.80 1.99 3.36
CA VAL A 113 -0.04 3.17 3.11
C VAL A 113 -1.53 2.94 3.35
N GLY A 114 -1.96 1.76 3.77
CA GLY A 114 -3.35 1.48 4.13
C GLY A 114 -4.26 1.15 2.95
N ALA A 115 -3.69 0.73 1.82
CA ALA A 115 -4.41 0.46 0.59
C ALA A 115 -4.18 -0.97 0.09
N ARG A 116 -5.25 -1.64 -0.37
CA ARG A 116 -5.26 -3.04 -0.79
C ARG A 116 -4.22 -3.37 -1.85
N TYR A 117 -4.02 -2.48 -2.81
CA TYR A 117 -3.11 -2.70 -3.94
C TYR A 117 -1.70 -2.18 -3.70
N TYR A 118 -1.41 -1.64 -2.51
CA TYR A 118 -0.04 -1.41 -2.10
C TYR A 118 0.58 -2.75 -1.69
N THR A 119 1.56 -3.23 -2.45
CA THR A 119 1.94 -4.64 -2.45
C THR A 119 2.68 -5.11 -1.19
N PHE A 120 3.03 -4.22 -0.27
CA PHE A 120 3.85 -4.56 0.91
C PHE A 120 3.13 -5.50 1.87
N ILE A 121 1.84 -5.29 2.15
CA ILE A 121 1.02 -6.24 2.94
C ILE A 121 0.96 -7.64 2.28
N TRP A 122 1.03 -7.71 0.95
CA TRP A 122 1.05 -8.97 0.22
C TRP A 122 2.41 -9.63 0.22
N THR A 123 3.50 -8.87 0.19
CA THR A 123 4.84 -9.39 0.49
C THR A 123 4.85 -10.02 1.90
N VAL A 124 4.23 -9.37 2.90
CA VAL A 124 4.12 -9.94 4.26
C VAL A 124 3.33 -11.24 4.27
N LEU A 125 2.19 -11.33 3.59
CA LEU A 125 1.44 -12.58 3.44
C LEU A 125 2.30 -13.69 2.82
N LEU A 126 2.99 -13.42 1.72
CA LEU A 126 3.85 -14.41 1.07
C LEU A 126 5.03 -14.83 1.97
N CYS A 127 5.58 -13.92 2.76
CA CYS A 127 6.56 -14.24 3.79
C CYS A 127 5.98 -15.14 4.88
N LEU A 128 4.77 -14.86 5.38
CA LEU A 128 4.09 -15.71 6.38
C LEU A 128 3.89 -17.13 5.84
N GLU A 129 3.41 -17.28 4.60
CA GLU A 129 3.27 -18.59 3.97
C GLU A 129 4.61 -19.33 3.86
N ALA A 130 5.67 -18.64 3.40
CA ALA A 130 6.99 -19.26 3.25
C ALA A 130 7.61 -19.65 4.60
N CYS A 131 7.40 -18.82 5.63
CA CYS A 131 7.87 -19.06 6.97
C CYS A 131 7.12 -20.23 7.63
N ALA A 132 5.80 -20.36 7.41
CA ALA A 132 5.03 -21.54 7.82
C ALA A 132 5.60 -22.83 7.20
N GLU A 133 5.88 -22.82 5.89
CA GLU A 133 6.45 -23.96 5.18
C GLU A 133 7.88 -24.30 5.65
N ALA A 134 8.67 -23.29 6.00
CA ALA A 134 10.06 -23.43 6.43
C ALA A 134 10.24 -23.63 7.94
N GLN A 135 9.16 -23.53 8.73
CA GLN A 135 9.18 -23.53 10.20
C GLN A 135 10.11 -22.43 10.77
N VAL A 136 9.97 -21.24 10.21
CA VAL A 136 10.64 -20.01 10.64
C VAL A 136 9.60 -19.13 11.33
N ASP A 137 9.89 -18.63 12.52
CA ASP A 137 8.94 -17.76 13.23
C ASP A 137 8.93 -16.36 12.60
N VAL A 138 7.87 -15.58 12.82
CA VAL A 138 7.76 -14.22 12.29
C VAL A 138 7.56 -13.22 13.42
N LEU A 139 8.35 -12.14 13.41
CA LEU A 139 8.17 -10.98 14.27
C LEU A 139 7.85 -9.75 13.44
N VAL A 140 6.64 -9.20 13.55
CA VAL A 140 6.27 -7.93 12.92
C VAL A 140 6.56 -6.78 13.87
N LEU A 141 7.43 -5.86 13.44
CA LEU A 141 7.64 -4.57 14.08
C LEU A 141 6.58 -3.61 13.56
N ASP A 142 5.48 -3.49 14.29
CA ASP A 142 4.30 -2.84 13.74
C ASP A 142 4.48 -1.32 13.60
N ARG A 143 3.81 -0.77 12.60
CA ARG A 143 3.80 0.67 12.31
C ARG A 143 2.35 1.16 12.19
N PRO A 144 2.04 2.40 12.62
CA PRO A 144 0.72 2.97 12.41
C PRO A 144 0.32 2.95 10.94
N ASN A 145 -0.94 2.59 10.66
CA ASN A 145 -1.52 2.82 9.35
C ASN A 145 -1.64 4.35 9.14
N PRO A 146 -1.04 4.92 8.09
CA PRO A 146 -1.00 6.38 7.94
C PRO A 146 -2.38 7.00 7.67
N LEU A 147 -3.37 6.17 7.32
CA LEU A 147 -4.76 6.56 7.07
C LEU A 147 -5.68 6.22 8.25
N GLY A 148 -5.14 5.80 9.40
CA GLY A 148 -5.92 5.39 10.57
C GLY A 148 -6.69 4.09 10.34
N ASP A 149 -7.80 3.92 11.07
CA ASP A 149 -8.62 2.71 11.10
C ASP A 149 -9.89 2.78 10.24
N ALA A 150 -10.09 3.89 9.51
CA ALA A 150 -11.20 4.05 8.59
C ALA A 150 -11.09 3.08 7.40
N ARG A 151 -12.25 2.60 6.94
CA ARG A 151 -12.38 1.59 5.87
C ARG A 151 -13.29 2.07 4.77
N GLU A 152 -12.95 1.71 3.54
CA GLU A 152 -13.69 2.14 2.36
C GLU A 152 -13.42 1.26 1.14
N GLY A 153 -14.43 1.15 0.27
CA GLY A 153 -14.35 0.41 -0.98
C GLY A 153 -14.75 -1.05 -0.82
N ASN A 154 -14.96 -1.71 -1.95
CA ASN A 154 -15.43 -3.09 -1.97
C ASN A 154 -14.41 -4.07 -1.39
N VAL A 155 -14.92 -5.22 -0.98
CA VAL A 155 -14.11 -6.40 -0.66
C VAL A 155 -13.87 -7.18 -1.96
N GLY A 156 -12.61 -7.48 -2.26
CA GLY A 156 -12.24 -8.08 -3.55
C GLY A 156 -12.74 -9.51 -3.72
N ASP A 157 -13.26 -9.82 -4.92
CA ASP A 157 -13.64 -11.16 -5.35
C ASP A 157 -12.38 -12.05 -5.43
N PRO A 158 -12.34 -13.21 -4.74
CA PRO A 158 -11.26 -14.18 -4.85
C PRO A 158 -10.93 -14.62 -6.30
N ALA A 159 -11.88 -14.56 -7.23
CA ALA A 159 -11.63 -14.84 -8.65
C ALA A 159 -10.71 -13.82 -9.33
N TYR A 160 -10.58 -12.62 -8.76
CA TYR A 160 -9.72 -11.53 -9.22
C TYR A 160 -8.44 -11.38 -8.38
N ARG A 161 -8.12 -12.40 -7.57
CA ARG A 161 -6.89 -12.46 -6.77
C ARG A 161 -5.66 -12.27 -7.66
N SER A 162 -4.80 -11.33 -7.29
CA SER A 162 -3.54 -11.00 -7.98
C SER A 162 -2.52 -10.45 -6.99
N PHE A 163 -1.30 -10.10 -7.42
CA PHE A 163 -0.29 -9.56 -6.51
C PHE A 163 -0.69 -8.20 -5.89
N VAL A 164 -1.64 -7.48 -6.50
CA VAL A 164 -2.23 -6.24 -5.95
C VAL A 164 -3.51 -6.47 -5.14
N GLY A 165 -3.81 -7.73 -4.80
CA GLY A 165 -4.98 -8.10 -4.01
C GLY A 165 -4.99 -9.59 -3.77
N LEU A 166 -4.25 -10.06 -2.76
CA LEU A 166 -4.15 -11.50 -2.47
C LEU A 166 -5.26 -12.04 -1.55
N ALA A 167 -6.03 -11.15 -0.92
CA ALA A 167 -7.05 -11.53 0.05
C ALA A 167 -8.26 -10.57 0.01
N PRO A 168 -9.45 -11.03 0.44
CA PRO A 168 -10.68 -10.23 0.42
C PRO A 168 -10.69 -9.18 1.53
N VAL A 169 -10.00 -8.06 1.30
CA VAL A 169 -10.03 -6.86 2.17
C VAL A 169 -10.59 -5.65 1.40
N PRO A 170 -11.11 -4.62 2.09
CA PRO A 170 -11.52 -3.36 1.45
C PRO A 170 -10.35 -2.64 0.78
N MET A 171 -10.63 -1.78 -0.21
CA MET A 171 -9.59 -0.98 -0.90
C MET A 171 -8.79 -0.10 0.07
N ARG A 172 -9.46 0.56 1.02
CA ARG A 172 -8.87 1.16 2.23
C ARG A 172 -9.20 0.24 3.39
N HIS A 173 -8.23 -0.52 3.89
CA HIS A 173 -8.50 -1.64 4.80
C HIS A 173 -8.48 -1.28 6.29
N GLY A 174 -7.87 -0.14 6.67
CA GLY A 174 -7.87 0.35 8.06
C GLY A 174 -7.19 -0.57 9.07
N LEU A 175 -6.17 -1.32 8.64
CA LEU A 175 -5.38 -2.21 9.50
C LEU A 175 -3.90 -1.80 9.47
N THR A 176 -3.19 -1.96 10.57
CA THR A 176 -1.71 -1.91 10.57
C THR A 176 -1.14 -3.15 9.87
N VAL A 177 0.17 -3.16 9.59
CA VAL A 177 0.84 -4.34 9.00
C VAL A 177 0.77 -5.53 9.95
N GLY A 178 0.94 -5.32 11.26
CA GLY A 178 0.80 -6.35 12.29
C GLY A 178 -0.61 -6.93 12.38
N GLN A 179 -1.63 -6.06 12.35
CA GLN A 179 -3.03 -6.49 12.33
C GLN A 179 -3.35 -7.26 11.05
N MET A 180 -2.90 -6.78 9.89
CA MET A 180 -3.05 -7.48 8.62
C MET A 180 -2.36 -8.86 8.65
N ALA A 181 -1.16 -8.97 9.23
CA ALA A 181 -0.45 -10.23 9.39
C ALA A 181 -1.25 -11.24 10.22
N ARG A 182 -1.80 -10.83 11.38
CA ARG A 182 -2.65 -11.70 12.20
C ARG A 182 -3.92 -12.11 11.48
N TRP A 183 -4.58 -11.16 10.82
CA TRP A 183 -5.77 -11.44 10.02
C TRP A 183 -5.46 -12.48 8.93
N CYS A 184 -4.35 -12.33 8.21
CA CYS A 184 -3.90 -13.28 7.20
C CYS A 184 -3.62 -14.67 7.78
N VAL A 185 -2.92 -14.77 8.92
CA VAL A 185 -2.66 -16.05 9.60
C VAL A 185 -3.97 -16.77 9.93
N ALA A 186 -4.94 -16.06 10.51
CA ALA A 186 -6.25 -16.63 10.83
C ALA A 186 -7.06 -17.00 9.58
N HIS A 187 -7.15 -16.08 8.61
CA HIS A 187 -7.94 -16.25 7.38
C HIS A 187 -7.44 -17.43 6.54
N PHE A 188 -6.14 -17.55 6.35
CA PHE A 188 -5.51 -18.63 5.57
C PHE A 188 -5.14 -19.86 6.40
N ARG A 189 -5.38 -19.83 7.73
CA ARG A 189 -5.04 -20.90 8.68
C ARG A 189 -3.58 -21.32 8.58
N LEU A 190 -2.69 -20.33 8.56
CA LEU A 190 -1.25 -20.56 8.45
C LEU A 190 -0.70 -21.13 9.77
N ASP A 191 0.07 -22.20 9.67
CA ASP A 191 0.77 -22.81 10.81
C ASP A 191 2.15 -22.14 10.97
N VAL A 192 2.16 -20.93 11.55
CA VAL A 192 3.36 -20.13 11.79
C VAL A 192 3.27 -19.45 13.15
N GLU A 193 4.37 -19.49 13.90
CA GLU A 193 4.50 -18.70 15.12
C GLU A 193 4.67 -17.23 14.73
N LEU A 194 3.64 -16.42 14.99
CA LEU A 194 3.62 -14.99 14.70
C LEU A 194 3.56 -14.19 16.00
N ALA A 195 4.53 -13.30 16.19
CA ALA A 195 4.49 -12.25 17.20
C ALA A 195 4.40 -10.87 16.53
N VAL A 196 3.64 -9.96 17.12
CA VAL A 196 3.55 -8.56 16.68
C VAL A 196 3.94 -7.62 17.82
N LEU A 197 5.04 -6.90 17.62
CA LEU A 197 5.47 -5.84 18.51
C LEU A 197 4.77 -4.53 18.11
N GLY A 198 3.58 -4.31 18.68
CA GLY A 198 2.70 -3.18 18.37
C GLY A 198 3.30 -1.80 18.65
N ALA A 199 2.95 -0.79 17.84
CA ALA A 199 3.32 0.60 18.12
C ALA A 199 2.63 1.13 19.41
N ARG A 200 3.27 2.05 20.13
CA ARG A 200 2.75 2.61 21.40
C ARG A 200 2.64 4.13 21.39
N GLY A 201 1.63 4.66 22.07
CA GLY A 201 1.47 6.11 22.31
C GLY A 201 0.54 6.85 21.35
N GLY A 202 -0.12 6.13 20.43
CA GLY A 202 -1.17 6.65 19.55
C GLY A 202 -2.48 5.89 19.70
N ARG A 203 -3.53 6.37 19.03
CA ARG A 203 -4.83 5.72 18.91
C ARG A 203 -4.96 5.04 17.55
N PRO A 204 -5.77 3.98 17.40
CA PRO A 204 -6.01 3.35 16.09
C PRO A 204 -6.48 4.32 15.00
N SER A 205 -7.29 5.32 15.38
CA SER A 205 -7.82 6.34 14.47
C SER A 205 -6.83 7.46 14.13
N ASP A 206 -5.65 7.50 14.75
CA ASP A 206 -4.68 8.57 14.47
C ASP A 206 -4.08 8.37 13.06
N THR A 207 -4.23 9.37 12.20
CA THR A 207 -3.54 9.44 10.91
C THR A 207 -2.08 9.86 11.11
N HIS A 208 -1.24 9.69 10.07
CA HIS A 208 0.21 9.95 10.18
C HIS A 208 0.57 11.31 10.82
N PRO A 209 -0.06 12.46 10.47
CA PRO A 209 0.25 13.74 11.11
C PRO A 209 0.07 13.76 12.64
N ALA A 210 -0.89 12.99 13.16
CA ALA A 210 -1.15 12.91 14.60
C ALA A 210 -0.08 12.07 15.35
N THR A 211 0.65 11.20 14.65
CA THR A 211 1.66 10.33 15.27
C THR A 211 2.93 11.05 15.71
N GLY A 212 3.25 12.19 15.07
CA GLY A 212 4.51 12.90 15.22
C GLY A 212 5.73 12.15 14.66
N LEU A 213 5.53 11.06 13.91
CA LEU A 213 6.60 10.37 13.19
C LEU A 213 7.00 11.15 11.93
N PRO A 214 8.25 11.04 11.47
CA PRO A 214 8.64 11.59 10.17
C PRO A 214 8.04 10.75 9.03
N TRP A 215 7.67 11.42 7.94
CA TRP A 215 7.31 10.75 6.69
C TRP A 215 8.57 10.47 5.88
N VAL A 216 8.95 9.21 5.77
CA VAL A 216 9.91 8.73 4.75
C VAL A 216 9.09 8.06 3.67
N LEU A 217 9.24 8.50 2.43
CA LEU A 217 8.49 7.95 1.30
C LEU A 217 8.67 6.42 1.21
N PRO A 218 7.59 5.62 1.37
CA PRO A 218 7.70 4.16 1.34
C PRO A 218 7.96 3.64 -0.09
N SER A 219 7.65 4.44 -1.11
CA SER A 219 8.00 4.22 -2.51
C SER A 219 8.25 5.58 -3.22
N PRO A 220 8.95 5.61 -4.38
CA PRO A 220 9.32 6.86 -5.04
C PRO A 220 8.15 7.77 -5.41
N ASN A 221 7.00 7.20 -5.77
CA ASN A 221 5.77 7.94 -6.11
C ASN A 221 4.79 8.03 -4.93
N MET A 222 5.27 7.86 -3.69
CA MET A 222 4.55 8.10 -2.44
C MET A 222 5.26 9.18 -1.60
N PRO A 223 5.50 10.38 -2.15
CA PRO A 223 6.42 11.37 -1.55
C PRO A 223 5.89 12.00 -0.26
N THR A 224 4.58 12.07 -0.07
CA THR A 224 3.94 12.73 1.08
C THR A 224 2.78 11.91 1.64
N TRP A 225 2.37 12.24 2.87
CA TRP A 225 1.12 11.72 3.44
C TRP A 225 -0.10 12.12 2.61
N ASP A 226 -0.10 13.31 2.00
CA ASP A 226 -1.19 13.76 1.11
C ASP A 226 -1.38 12.80 -0.07
N THR A 227 -0.27 12.29 -0.64
CA THR A 227 -0.32 11.24 -1.66
C THR A 227 -0.95 9.96 -1.12
N ALA A 228 -0.57 9.52 0.09
CA ALA A 228 -1.14 8.33 0.71
C ALA A 228 -2.65 8.48 0.97
N LEU A 229 -3.11 9.68 1.28
CA LEU A 229 -4.51 9.97 1.58
C LEU A 229 -5.43 9.76 0.36
N VAL A 230 -4.98 10.13 -0.84
CA VAL A 230 -5.75 9.97 -2.09
C VAL A 230 -5.54 8.62 -2.76
N TYR A 231 -4.42 7.94 -2.46
CA TYR A 231 -4.00 6.71 -3.12
C TYR A 231 -5.04 5.56 -3.13
N PRO A 232 -5.80 5.28 -2.03
CA PRO A 232 -6.80 4.19 -2.01
C PRO A 232 -7.94 4.32 -3.02
N GLY A 233 -8.12 5.50 -3.63
CA GLY A 233 -8.95 5.64 -4.82
C GLY A 233 -8.12 5.84 -6.07
N MET A 234 -7.14 6.75 -6.03
CA MET A 234 -6.47 7.24 -7.22
C MET A 234 -5.59 6.21 -7.93
N CYS A 235 -5.18 5.13 -7.26
CA CYS A 235 -4.48 4.04 -7.94
C CYS A 235 -5.39 3.30 -8.96
N LEU A 236 -6.72 3.39 -8.85
CA LEU A 236 -7.63 2.85 -9.88
C LEU A 236 -7.34 3.41 -11.27
N LEU A 237 -6.83 4.64 -11.36
CA LEU A 237 -6.46 5.26 -12.64
C LEU A 237 -5.29 4.55 -13.32
N GLU A 238 -4.46 3.78 -12.60
CA GLU A 238 -3.42 2.95 -13.22
C GLU A 238 -4.01 1.93 -14.20
N GLY A 239 -5.24 1.47 -13.95
CA GLY A 239 -6.00 0.61 -14.85
C GLY A 239 -6.61 1.30 -16.07
N THR A 240 -6.28 2.58 -16.30
CA THR A 240 -6.88 3.42 -17.36
C THR A 240 -5.83 4.20 -18.14
N SER A 241 -6.21 4.73 -19.29
CA SER A 241 -5.39 5.63 -20.08
C SER A 241 -5.15 6.99 -19.41
N ALA A 242 -5.96 7.39 -18.41
CA ALA A 242 -5.79 8.67 -17.73
C ALA A 242 -4.50 8.69 -16.90
N SER A 243 -3.74 9.79 -16.96
CA SER A 243 -2.60 9.97 -16.06
C SER A 243 -3.09 10.21 -14.64
N GLU A 244 -2.50 9.49 -13.70
CA GLU A 244 -2.58 9.69 -12.25
C GLU A 244 -1.47 10.60 -11.73
N GLY A 245 -0.82 11.39 -12.61
CA GLY A 245 0.17 12.38 -12.19
C GLY A 245 1.57 11.83 -11.91
N ARG A 246 1.83 10.53 -12.10
CA ARG A 246 3.22 10.02 -12.23
C ARG A 246 3.92 10.80 -13.35
N GLY A 247 5.22 11.05 -13.19
CA GLY A 247 5.96 11.98 -14.05
C GLY A 247 5.87 13.45 -13.63
N THR A 248 5.17 13.77 -12.55
CA THR A 248 5.09 15.12 -11.95
C THR A 248 5.63 15.13 -10.52
N THR A 249 5.54 16.26 -9.83
CA THR A 249 5.93 16.40 -8.41
C THR A 249 4.80 16.07 -7.41
N ARG A 250 3.63 15.67 -7.91
CA ARG A 250 2.42 15.37 -7.12
C ARG A 250 1.68 14.15 -7.70
N PRO A 251 2.32 12.96 -7.69
CA PRO A 251 1.66 11.73 -8.14
C PRO A 251 0.40 11.45 -7.31
N PHE A 252 -0.61 10.87 -7.94
CA PHE A 252 -1.96 10.56 -7.46
C PHE A 252 -2.83 11.75 -7.02
N GLU A 253 -2.23 12.87 -6.61
CA GLU A 253 -2.94 14.10 -6.28
C GLU A 253 -3.40 14.87 -7.54
N ILE A 254 -2.81 14.57 -8.69
CA ILE A 254 -3.14 15.16 -9.99
C ILE A 254 -3.62 14.05 -10.92
N PHE A 255 -4.62 14.34 -11.74
CA PHE A 255 -5.06 13.43 -12.79
C PHE A 255 -5.55 14.16 -14.03
N GLY A 256 -5.52 13.49 -15.18
CA GLY A 256 -6.00 14.07 -16.43
C GLY A 256 -5.66 13.29 -17.70
N LEU A 257 -6.06 13.85 -18.84
CA LEU A 257 -5.86 13.30 -20.17
C LEU A 257 -5.43 14.42 -21.14
N PRO A 258 -4.67 14.11 -22.21
CA PRO A 258 -4.44 15.06 -23.29
C PRO A 258 -5.77 15.55 -23.90
N GLY A 259 -5.88 16.86 -24.10
CA GLY A 259 -7.05 17.49 -24.72
C GLY A 259 -8.32 17.55 -23.86
N LEU A 260 -8.28 17.12 -22.59
CA LEU A 260 -9.42 17.22 -21.68
C LEU A 260 -9.66 18.68 -21.24
N ASP A 261 -10.92 19.12 -21.26
CA ASP A 261 -11.32 20.40 -20.69
C ASP A 261 -11.30 20.34 -19.15
N ALA A 262 -10.29 20.98 -18.56
CA ALA A 262 -10.07 21.01 -17.12
C ALA A 262 -11.21 21.70 -16.35
N ASP A 263 -11.78 22.76 -16.89
CA ASP A 263 -12.83 23.53 -16.22
C ASP A 263 -14.16 22.76 -16.26
N ALA A 264 -14.48 22.12 -17.40
CA ALA A 264 -15.64 21.24 -17.51
C ALA A 264 -15.54 20.02 -16.58
N LEU A 265 -14.35 19.42 -16.45
CA LEU A 265 -14.09 18.34 -15.49
C LEU A 265 -14.37 18.78 -14.05
N VAL A 266 -13.80 19.90 -13.63
CA VAL A 266 -13.95 20.39 -12.26
C VAL A 266 -15.39 20.80 -11.97
N ALA A 267 -16.08 21.45 -12.91
CA ALA A 267 -17.49 21.80 -12.75
C ALA A 267 -18.35 20.54 -12.53
N ARG A 268 -18.14 19.49 -13.34
CA ARG A 268 -18.86 18.22 -13.20
C ARG A 268 -18.60 17.54 -11.85
N LEU A 269 -17.36 17.55 -11.37
CA LEU A 269 -17.01 16.95 -10.07
C LEU A 269 -17.55 17.77 -8.90
N ALA A 270 -17.59 19.10 -9.01
CA ALA A 270 -18.15 19.97 -7.98
C ALA A 270 -19.64 19.71 -7.76
N ASP A 271 -20.40 19.43 -8.83
CA ASP A 271 -21.83 19.10 -8.76
C ASP A 271 -22.13 17.81 -7.97
N ARG A 272 -21.12 16.96 -7.74
CA ARG A 272 -21.27 15.72 -6.95
C ARG A 272 -21.28 15.94 -5.45
N GLY A 273 -20.85 17.11 -4.97
CA GLY A 273 -20.89 17.47 -3.55
C GLY A 273 -20.05 16.53 -2.66
N LEU A 274 -18.87 16.12 -3.12
CA LEU A 274 -18.02 15.18 -2.40
C LEU A 274 -17.47 15.78 -1.10
N PRO A 275 -17.52 15.04 0.03
CA PRO A 275 -17.08 15.57 1.32
C PRO A 275 -15.56 15.69 1.40
N GLY A 276 -15.08 16.75 2.05
CA GLY A 276 -13.67 16.93 2.40
C GLY A 276 -12.72 17.14 1.22
N VAL A 277 -13.21 17.48 0.03
CA VAL A 277 -12.38 17.65 -1.17
C VAL A 277 -12.82 18.84 -2.03
N VAL A 278 -11.84 19.54 -2.59
CA VAL A 278 -12.02 20.54 -3.65
C VAL A 278 -11.13 20.16 -4.82
N PHE A 279 -11.65 20.30 -6.04
CA PHE A 279 -10.86 20.10 -7.26
C PHE A 279 -10.44 21.45 -7.83
N ARG A 280 -9.16 21.57 -8.19
CA ARG A 280 -8.64 22.75 -8.87
C ARG A 280 -8.28 22.39 -10.32
N PRO A 281 -8.76 23.13 -11.33
CA PRO A 281 -8.41 22.83 -12.71
C PRO A 281 -6.90 23.03 -12.91
N LEU A 282 -6.29 22.14 -13.68
CA LEU A 282 -4.86 22.11 -13.89
C LEU A 282 -4.52 21.62 -15.30
N HIS A 283 -3.46 22.19 -15.86
CA HIS A 283 -2.74 21.60 -16.98
C HIS A 283 -1.36 21.15 -16.51
N PHE A 284 -0.94 19.95 -16.92
CA PHE A 284 0.33 19.37 -16.50
C PHE A 284 0.92 18.51 -17.62
N GLN A 285 2.24 18.32 -17.58
CA GLN A 285 2.96 17.50 -18.55
C GLN A 285 3.87 16.52 -17.80
N PRO A 286 3.53 15.21 -17.79
CA PRO A 286 4.38 14.18 -17.21
C PRO A 286 5.76 14.11 -17.89
N THR A 287 6.80 13.80 -17.12
CA THR A 287 8.17 13.58 -17.63
C THR A 287 8.47 12.10 -17.92
N PHE A 288 7.70 11.18 -17.34
CA PHE A 288 7.73 9.74 -17.59
C PHE A 288 6.31 9.16 -17.42
N GLN A 289 6.12 7.86 -17.69
CA GLN A 289 4.80 7.18 -17.64
C GLN A 289 3.78 7.73 -18.65
N LYS A 290 2.48 7.48 -18.40
CA LYS A 290 1.36 7.88 -19.27
C LYS A 290 1.45 9.35 -19.66
N HIS A 291 1.32 9.59 -20.95
CA HIS A 291 1.35 10.93 -21.57
C HIS A 291 2.65 11.72 -21.35
N ALA A 292 3.78 11.04 -21.14
CA ALA A 292 5.09 11.68 -21.07
C ALA A 292 5.32 12.61 -22.28
N GLY A 293 5.63 13.87 -22.01
CA GLY A 293 5.86 14.88 -23.05
C GLY A 293 4.60 15.54 -23.62
N ALA A 294 3.39 15.08 -23.26
CA ALA A 294 2.14 15.65 -23.74
C ALA A 294 1.44 16.51 -22.66
N LEU A 295 0.86 17.63 -23.09
CA LEU A 295 0.07 18.50 -22.20
C LEU A 295 -1.28 17.82 -21.90
N CYS A 296 -1.51 17.50 -20.63
CA CYS A 296 -2.76 16.99 -20.11
C CYS A 296 -3.58 18.14 -19.51
N GLY A 297 -4.89 18.16 -19.80
CA GLY A 297 -5.86 18.91 -19.01
C GLY A 297 -6.45 17.99 -17.94
N GLY A 298 -6.78 18.54 -16.78
CA GLY A 298 -7.23 17.74 -15.65
C GLY A 298 -7.45 18.55 -14.39
N ALA A 299 -7.27 17.91 -13.24
CA ALA A 299 -7.45 18.55 -11.94
C ALA A 299 -6.39 18.12 -10.92
N GLN A 300 -6.15 19.00 -9.95
CA GLN A 300 -5.51 18.66 -8.69
C GLN A 300 -6.58 18.46 -7.61
N ILE A 301 -6.42 17.39 -6.84
CA ILE A 301 -7.23 17.07 -5.66
C ILE A 301 -6.65 17.85 -4.47
N HIS A 302 -7.48 18.67 -3.83
CA HIS A 302 -7.15 19.31 -2.57
C HIS A 302 -8.06 18.73 -1.49
N VAL A 303 -7.50 17.88 -0.62
CA VAL A 303 -8.21 17.39 0.56
C VAL A 303 -8.29 18.50 1.60
N THR A 304 -9.50 18.92 1.95
CA THR A 304 -9.78 20.02 2.89
C THR A 304 -10.17 19.52 4.27
N ASP A 305 -10.65 18.28 4.37
CA ASP A 305 -10.98 17.60 5.61
C ASP A 305 -10.69 16.10 5.44
N ALA A 306 -9.63 15.62 6.09
CA ALA A 306 -9.17 14.24 5.97
C ALA A 306 -10.11 13.22 6.64
N ASP A 307 -10.90 13.64 7.63
CA ASP A 307 -11.84 12.75 8.33
C ASP A 307 -13.11 12.56 7.50
N ALA A 308 -13.54 13.61 6.78
CA ALA A 308 -14.69 13.55 5.89
C ALA A 308 -14.37 12.98 4.50
N PHE A 309 -13.10 13.03 4.07
CA PHE A 309 -12.68 12.62 2.72
C PHE A 309 -12.84 11.12 2.48
N ARG A 310 -13.48 10.79 1.34
CA ARG A 310 -13.74 9.42 0.88
C ARG A 310 -12.94 9.13 -0.39
N PRO A 311 -11.69 8.64 -0.30
CA PRO A 311 -10.80 8.51 -1.47
C PRO A 311 -11.32 7.59 -2.58
N VAL A 312 -11.92 6.45 -2.24
CA VAL A 312 -12.44 5.49 -3.22
C VAL A 312 -13.64 6.10 -3.94
N ARG A 313 -14.61 6.63 -3.20
CA ARG A 313 -15.78 7.29 -3.80
C ARG A 313 -15.35 8.43 -4.73
N THR A 314 -14.38 9.23 -4.29
CA THR A 314 -13.81 10.32 -5.09
C THR A 314 -13.25 9.79 -6.41
N ALA A 315 -12.51 8.69 -6.39
CA ALA A 315 -11.94 8.10 -7.61
C ALA A 315 -12.99 7.49 -8.53
N VAL A 316 -14.05 6.85 -8.01
CA VAL A 316 -15.15 6.33 -8.84
C VAL A 316 -15.86 7.48 -9.58
N GLU A 317 -16.08 8.60 -8.89
CA GLU A 317 -16.66 9.82 -9.49
C GLU A 317 -15.74 10.44 -10.54
N ILE A 318 -14.43 10.43 -10.31
CA ILE A 318 -13.42 10.83 -11.30
C ILE A 318 -13.49 9.93 -12.54
N LEU A 319 -13.51 8.61 -12.37
CA LEU A 319 -13.61 7.66 -13.49
C LEU A 319 -14.89 7.90 -14.30
N ALA A 320 -16.04 8.07 -13.64
CA ALA A 320 -17.30 8.40 -14.28
C ALA A 320 -17.27 9.74 -15.03
N ALA A 321 -16.60 10.76 -14.47
CA ALA A 321 -16.42 12.05 -15.11
C ALA A 321 -15.51 11.97 -16.35
N LEU A 322 -14.41 11.23 -16.27
CA LEU A 322 -13.49 11.02 -17.39
C LEU A 322 -14.15 10.23 -18.52
N LEU A 323 -14.89 9.17 -18.22
CA LEU A 323 -15.69 8.41 -19.20
C LEU A 323 -16.68 9.32 -19.94
N ALA A 324 -17.35 10.22 -19.23
CA ALA A 324 -18.36 11.10 -19.80
C ALA A 324 -17.77 12.24 -20.65
N LEU A 325 -16.64 12.82 -20.22
CA LEU A 325 -16.05 14.01 -20.85
C LEU A 325 -15.00 13.68 -21.91
N ALA A 326 -14.42 12.48 -21.86
CA ALA A 326 -13.34 12.06 -22.74
C ALA A 326 -13.58 10.69 -23.39
N PRO A 327 -14.78 10.38 -23.95
CA PRO A 327 -15.09 9.04 -24.46
C PRO A 327 -14.16 8.58 -25.59
N GLU A 328 -13.53 9.52 -26.32
CA GLU A 328 -12.61 9.22 -27.42
C GLU A 328 -11.15 8.96 -26.97
N THR A 329 -10.76 9.40 -25.76
CA THR A 329 -9.37 9.30 -25.26
C THR A 329 -9.24 8.49 -23.97
N PHE A 330 -10.32 8.36 -23.20
CA PHE A 330 -10.40 7.47 -22.06
C PHE A 330 -10.52 6.02 -22.53
N ALA A 331 -9.68 5.16 -21.98
CA ALA A 331 -9.74 3.72 -22.20
C ALA A 331 -9.39 2.98 -20.91
N TRP A 332 -9.98 1.80 -20.74
CA TRP A 332 -9.48 0.80 -19.80
C TRP A 332 -8.22 0.17 -20.40
N ASN A 333 -7.10 0.16 -19.66
CA ASN A 333 -5.87 -0.41 -20.19
C ASN A 333 -6.02 -1.93 -20.38
N PRO A 334 -5.44 -2.54 -21.43
CA PRO A 334 -5.37 -3.99 -21.54
C PRO A 334 -4.33 -4.57 -20.56
N PRO A 335 -4.38 -5.87 -20.24
CA PRO A 335 -3.26 -6.55 -19.58
C PRO A 335 -1.98 -6.46 -20.42
N PRO A 336 -0.79 -6.64 -19.81
CA PRO A 336 -0.55 -7.08 -18.44
C PRO A 336 -0.46 -5.95 -17.40
N TYR A 337 -0.60 -6.30 -16.11
CA TYR A 337 -0.34 -5.41 -14.98
C TYR A 337 0.08 -6.21 -13.74
N GLU A 338 1.19 -5.84 -13.10
CA GLU A 338 1.70 -6.48 -11.86
C GLU A 338 1.65 -8.03 -11.90
N TYR A 339 2.22 -8.61 -12.96
CA TYR A 339 2.28 -10.05 -13.24
C TYR A 339 0.97 -10.76 -13.60
N GLU A 340 -0.16 -10.06 -13.64
CA GLU A 340 -1.41 -10.56 -14.24
C GLU A 340 -1.40 -10.28 -15.75
N THR A 341 -1.70 -11.30 -16.55
CA THR A 341 -1.59 -11.25 -18.03
C THR A 341 -2.92 -11.48 -18.74
N GLU A 342 -3.98 -11.85 -18.04
CA GLU A 342 -5.27 -12.20 -18.62
C GLU A 342 -6.35 -11.19 -18.25
N LYS A 343 -6.41 -10.77 -16.99
CA LYS A 343 -7.47 -9.89 -16.48
C LYS A 343 -7.14 -8.43 -16.71
N LEU A 344 -8.17 -7.62 -16.91
CA LEU A 344 -8.02 -6.17 -17.04
C LEU A 344 -7.42 -5.58 -15.74
N PRO A 345 -6.41 -4.69 -15.84
CA PRO A 345 -5.81 -4.00 -14.70
C PRO A 345 -6.85 -3.32 -13.79
N ILE A 346 -7.85 -2.65 -14.36
CA ILE A 346 -8.92 -2.03 -13.56
C ILE A 346 -9.71 -3.07 -12.76
N ASP A 347 -9.97 -4.25 -13.32
CA ASP A 347 -10.77 -5.28 -12.66
C ASP A 347 -9.98 -5.94 -11.51
N ILE A 348 -8.66 -6.13 -11.63
CA ILE A 348 -7.85 -6.64 -10.51
C ILE A 348 -7.57 -5.59 -9.42
N LEU A 349 -7.45 -4.32 -9.78
CA LEU A 349 -7.35 -3.23 -8.81
C LEU A 349 -8.67 -3.05 -8.05
N ALA A 350 -9.79 -3.08 -8.78
CA ALA A 350 -11.13 -3.02 -8.21
C ALA A 350 -11.52 -4.31 -7.49
N GLY A 351 -10.86 -5.44 -7.75
CA GLY A 351 -11.20 -6.74 -7.15
C GLY A 351 -12.51 -7.32 -7.71
N GLY A 352 -12.76 -7.11 -8.99
CA GLY A 352 -13.96 -7.55 -9.72
C GLY A 352 -14.25 -6.65 -10.92
N PRO A 353 -15.08 -7.10 -11.88
CA PRO A 353 -15.42 -6.31 -13.06
C PRO A 353 -16.53 -5.28 -12.79
N GLU A 354 -17.17 -5.36 -11.62
CA GLU A 354 -18.37 -4.60 -11.24
C GLU A 354 -18.20 -3.09 -11.47
N LEU A 355 -17.08 -2.51 -11.02
CA LEU A 355 -16.82 -1.07 -11.20
C LEU A 355 -16.85 -0.68 -12.68
N ARG A 356 -16.07 -1.38 -13.52
CA ARG A 356 -15.96 -1.10 -14.95
C ARG A 356 -17.30 -1.27 -15.65
N GLU A 357 -18.01 -2.36 -15.34
CA GLU A 357 -19.27 -2.71 -15.99
C GLU A 357 -20.41 -1.77 -15.57
N ALA A 358 -20.48 -1.40 -14.29
CA ALA A 358 -21.44 -0.44 -13.78
C ALA A 358 -21.25 0.95 -14.41
N LEU A 359 -20.01 1.44 -14.46
CA LEU A 359 -19.72 2.74 -15.09
C LEU A 359 -19.97 2.71 -16.61
N ALA A 360 -19.64 1.62 -17.30
CA ALA A 360 -19.97 1.45 -18.72
C ALA A 360 -21.49 1.42 -18.98
N ALA A 361 -22.27 0.90 -18.04
CA ALA A 361 -23.73 0.91 -18.09
C ALA A 361 -24.36 2.25 -17.67
N GLY A 362 -23.55 3.23 -17.24
CA GLY A 362 -24.03 4.54 -16.81
C GLY A 362 -24.65 4.56 -15.40
N ALA A 363 -24.29 3.60 -14.55
CA ALA A 363 -24.71 3.58 -13.15
C ALA A 363 -24.21 4.83 -12.39
N ASP A 364 -24.96 5.26 -11.37
CA ASP A 364 -24.53 6.35 -10.49
C ASP A 364 -23.41 5.86 -9.56
N PRO A 365 -22.21 6.48 -9.59
CA PRO A 365 -21.12 6.19 -8.65
C PRO A 365 -21.54 6.14 -7.17
N ALA A 366 -22.50 6.98 -6.77
CA ALA A 366 -22.96 7.06 -5.39
C ALA A 366 -23.69 5.78 -4.95
N GLU A 367 -24.48 5.17 -5.84
CA GLU A 367 -25.20 3.91 -5.56
C GLU A 367 -24.22 2.74 -5.45
N LEU A 368 -23.25 2.67 -6.37
CA LEU A 368 -22.18 1.65 -6.33
C LEU A 368 -21.39 1.73 -5.03
N CYS A 369 -20.96 2.94 -4.64
CA CYS A 369 -20.18 3.13 -3.41
C CYS A 369 -20.99 2.84 -2.14
N ALA A 370 -22.32 3.02 -2.15
CA ALA A 370 -23.16 2.69 -1.00
C ALA A 370 -23.17 1.18 -0.72
N ALA A 371 -23.19 0.34 -1.76
CA ALA A 371 -23.07 -1.12 -1.60
C ALA A 371 -21.70 -1.52 -1.05
N TRP A 372 -20.64 -0.82 -1.46
CA TRP A 372 -19.28 -1.06 -0.96
C TRP A 372 -19.08 -0.61 0.48
N ASP A 373 -19.76 0.46 0.92
CA ASP A 373 -19.74 0.89 2.32
C ASP A 373 -20.31 -0.20 3.24
N GLU A 374 -21.32 -0.95 2.80
CA GLU A 374 -21.85 -2.11 3.53
C GLU A 374 -20.82 -3.25 3.60
N GLN A 375 -20.15 -3.58 2.48
CA GLN A 375 -19.09 -4.60 2.47
C GLN A 375 -17.91 -4.25 3.38
N ALA A 376 -17.49 -2.98 3.41
CA ALA A 376 -16.44 -2.52 4.29
C ALA A 376 -16.86 -2.58 5.78
N ALA A 377 -18.13 -2.31 6.07
CA ALA A 377 -18.70 -2.45 7.41
C ALA A 377 -18.80 -3.91 7.84
N ASP A 378 -19.19 -4.82 6.94
CA ASP A 378 -19.19 -6.27 7.17
C ASP A 378 -17.80 -6.78 7.50
N PHE A 379 -16.82 -6.43 6.67
CA PHE A 379 -15.42 -6.76 6.93
C PHE A 379 -14.99 -6.31 8.33
N ALA A 380 -15.33 -5.08 8.73
CA ALA A 380 -15.00 -4.56 10.05
C ALA A 380 -15.66 -5.34 11.20
N ARG A 381 -16.93 -5.76 11.02
CA ARG A 381 -17.67 -6.57 12.01
C ARG A 381 -17.11 -7.98 12.16
N ASP A 382 -16.59 -8.54 11.07
CA ASP A 382 -16.10 -9.91 10.99
C ASP A 382 -14.63 -10.06 11.44
N LEU A 383 -13.94 -8.95 11.76
CA LEU A 383 -12.59 -9.00 12.31
C LEU A 383 -12.60 -9.65 13.70
N ASP A 384 -11.88 -10.76 13.83
CA ASP A 384 -11.62 -11.40 15.12
C ASP A 384 -10.92 -10.41 16.07
N PRO A 385 -11.38 -10.24 17.32
CA PRO A 385 -10.69 -9.42 18.32
C PRO A 385 -9.20 -9.72 18.48
N ALA A 386 -8.75 -10.96 18.24
CA ALA A 386 -7.35 -11.36 18.28
C ALA A 386 -6.47 -10.62 17.27
N VAL A 387 -7.03 -10.08 16.18
CA VAL A 387 -6.32 -9.23 15.23
C VAL A 387 -5.69 -8.01 15.93
N PHE A 388 -6.37 -7.50 16.97
CA PHE A 388 -6.00 -6.28 17.69
C PHE A 388 -5.23 -6.53 18.98
N ALA A 389 -4.82 -7.77 19.27
CA ALA A 389 -4.03 -8.09 20.45
C ALA A 389 -2.65 -7.37 20.43
N ASP A 390 -2.00 -7.24 21.57
CA ASP A 390 -0.58 -6.86 21.64
C ASP A 390 0.17 -8.04 22.27
N ASP A 391 1.34 -8.39 21.71
CA ASP A 391 2.21 -9.46 22.23
C ASP A 391 3.35 -8.91 23.12
#